data_AF-A0A1I0GMU9-F1
#
_entry.id   AF-A0A1I0GMU9-F1
#
_cell.length_a   1.000
_cell.length_b   1.000
_cell.length_c   1.000
_cell.angle_alpha   90.00
_cell.angle_beta   90.00
_cell.angle_gamma   90.00
#
_symmetry.space_group_name_H-M   'P 1'
#
loop_
_entity.id
_entity.type
_entity.pdbx_description
1 polymer ?
#
loop_
_entity_poly.entity_id
_entity_poly.type
_entity_poly.pdbx_seq_one_letter_code
_entity_poly.pdbx_strand_id
1 'polypeptide(L)'
;MFDRFVLFEEEALNIGRRYLQALGVAPGVGALVEDLNEGRLAWEKGRRVLGHVPYLLIESIVQRTGFARFGALAADPAFIALRGQSLAHVLHQQGTFPPALYLKALDAFAWNALRHWQLVAHDLGGRHAYQVSPSLAGLMRSPGPLARPGWTPRLPVPALLLVVPSEAGLVLTLRGGRPHAVTELYVIESPPPEHRWSVWIHAPIDRNFAESLYLELPLPPGGSLEAGVAHAKDLFLERPPRALGWQECVRWLAATLRTLAEGGARLQPGPSPRRRLLSAVKGLH
;
A
#
# COMPACT_ATOMS: atom_id res chain seq x y z
N MET A 1 11.25 1.01 -4.01
CA MET A 1 11.59 1.30 -2.60
C MET A 1 10.96 0.29 -1.64
N PHE A 2 9.80 -0.31 -1.98
CA PHE A 2 8.98 -1.21 -1.16
C PHE A 2 9.65 -2.54 -0.79
N ASP A 3 10.05 -3.39 -1.74
CA ASP A 3 10.65 -4.70 -1.40
C ASP A 3 11.99 -4.61 -0.67
N ARG A 4 12.71 -3.50 -0.85
CA ARG A 4 13.94 -3.25 -0.08
C ARG A 4 13.64 -3.14 1.41
N PHE A 5 12.52 -2.51 1.79
CA PHE A 5 12.17 -2.34 3.20
C PHE A 5 11.96 -3.70 3.87
N VAL A 6 11.08 -4.56 3.34
CA VAL A 6 10.77 -5.84 3.99
C VAL A 6 11.95 -6.82 3.94
N LEU A 7 12.71 -6.86 2.84
CA LEU A 7 13.86 -7.76 2.71
C LEU A 7 15.05 -7.36 3.59
N PHE A 8 15.33 -6.06 3.80
CA PHE A 8 16.47 -5.64 4.65
C PHE A 8 16.14 -5.61 6.14
N GLU A 9 14.86 -5.62 6.49
CA GLU A 9 14.38 -5.55 7.87
C GLU A 9 13.86 -6.90 8.39
N GLU A 10 13.93 -7.96 7.58
CA GLU A 10 13.34 -9.28 7.87
C GLU A 10 13.77 -9.86 9.22
N GLU A 11 15.05 -9.76 9.59
CA GLU A 11 15.53 -10.23 10.91
C GLU A 11 14.85 -9.47 12.07
N ALA A 12 14.77 -8.14 11.98
CA ALA A 12 14.15 -7.31 13.01
C ALA A 12 12.64 -7.57 13.08
N LEU A 13 11.97 -7.69 11.92
CA LEU A 13 10.55 -8.03 11.84
C LEU A 13 10.29 -9.42 12.44
N ASN A 14 11.12 -10.42 12.17
CA ASN A 14 10.97 -11.77 12.72
C ASN A 14 11.24 -11.84 14.24
N ILE A 15 12.14 -11.02 14.78
CA ILE A 15 12.27 -10.86 16.22
C ILE A 15 10.97 -10.27 16.79
N GLY A 16 10.53 -9.13 16.27
CA GLY A 16 9.31 -8.47 16.75
C GLY A 16 8.06 -9.35 16.66
N ARG A 17 7.88 -10.06 15.54
CA ARG A 17 6.78 -11.04 15.36
C ARG A 17 6.75 -12.07 16.48
N ARG A 18 7.90 -12.61 16.90
CA ARG A 18 7.96 -13.61 17.99
C ARG A 18 7.42 -13.06 19.31
N TYR A 19 7.82 -11.85 19.71
CA TYR A 19 7.31 -11.22 20.93
C TYR A 19 5.81 -10.93 20.82
N LEU A 20 5.39 -10.32 19.71
CA LEU A 20 4.02 -9.85 19.55
C LEU A 20 3.02 -11.00 19.34
N GLN A 21 3.42 -12.08 18.67
CA GLN A 21 2.59 -13.28 18.51
C GLN A 21 2.46 -14.04 19.84
N ALA A 22 3.52 -14.10 20.65
CA ALA A 22 3.49 -14.81 21.93
C ALA A 22 2.70 -14.07 23.02
N LEU A 23 2.82 -12.74 23.08
CA LEU A 23 2.36 -11.94 24.22
C LEU A 23 1.30 -10.89 23.87
N GLY A 24 0.97 -10.73 22.59
CA GLY A 24 0.19 -9.59 22.09
C GLY A 24 1.02 -8.31 22.01
N VAL A 25 0.44 -7.24 21.47
CA VAL A 25 1.20 -6.04 21.09
C VAL A 25 1.81 -5.32 22.29
N ALA A 26 0.99 -4.87 23.24
CA ALA A 26 1.49 -4.09 24.37
C ALA A 26 2.40 -4.90 25.31
N PRO A 27 2.04 -6.14 25.74
CA PRO A 27 2.93 -6.94 26.57
C PRO A 27 4.19 -7.42 25.82
N GLY A 28 4.09 -7.68 24.51
CA GLY A 28 5.24 -8.03 23.68
C GLY A 28 6.24 -6.89 23.52
N VAL A 29 5.78 -5.65 23.37
CA VAL A 29 6.66 -4.46 23.38
C VAL A 29 7.31 -4.28 24.76
N GLY A 30 6.54 -4.47 25.85
CA GLY A 30 7.06 -4.43 27.21
C GLY A 30 8.20 -5.43 27.44
N ALA A 31 7.97 -6.71 27.11
CA ALA A 31 8.97 -7.76 27.21
C ALA A 31 10.23 -7.48 26.37
N LEU A 32 10.07 -6.87 25.19
CA LEU A 32 11.22 -6.49 24.36
C LEU A 32 12.05 -5.37 25.01
N VAL A 33 11.42 -4.41 25.67
CA VAL A 33 12.11 -3.36 26.44
C VAL A 33 12.81 -3.92 27.67
N GLU A 34 12.17 -4.88 28.37
CA GLU A 34 12.79 -5.59 29.50
C GLU A 34 14.03 -6.37 29.06
N ASP A 35 13.93 -7.17 27.99
CA ASP A 35 15.07 -7.92 27.45
C ASP A 35 16.21 -7.01 26.97
N LEU A 36 15.90 -5.81 26.47
CA LEU A 36 16.89 -4.79 26.14
C LEU A 36 17.60 -4.25 27.39
N ASN A 37 16.83 -3.91 28.43
CA ASN A 37 17.37 -3.36 29.68
C ASN A 37 18.21 -4.39 30.44
N GLU A 38 17.84 -5.67 30.37
CA GLU A 38 18.55 -6.78 31.01
C GLU A 38 19.69 -7.35 30.15
N GLY A 39 19.92 -6.78 28.95
CA GLY A 39 21.02 -7.16 28.06
C GLY A 39 20.84 -8.52 27.36
N ARG A 40 19.65 -9.14 27.46
CA ARG A 40 19.31 -10.39 26.77
C ARG A 40 19.09 -10.17 25.27
N LEU A 41 18.72 -8.96 24.87
CA LEU A 41 18.67 -8.51 23.49
C LEU A 41 19.69 -7.39 23.27
N ALA A 42 20.55 -7.54 22.25
CA ALA A 42 21.54 -6.52 21.91
C ALA A 42 20.83 -5.19 21.56
N TRP A 43 21.33 -4.08 22.12
CA TRP A 43 20.72 -2.74 21.99
C TRP A 43 20.40 -2.35 20.54
N GLU A 44 21.38 -2.50 19.63
CA GLU A 44 21.20 -2.18 18.21
C GLU A 44 20.08 -3.00 17.55
N LYS A 45 19.95 -4.28 17.92
CA LYS A 45 18.88 -5.14 17.40
C LYS A 45 17.54 -4.72 17.98
N GLY A 46 17.40 -4.61 19.30
CA GLY A 46 16.11 -4.29 19.89
C GLY A 46 15.64 -2.87 19.57
N ARG A 47 16.54 -1.88 19.48
CA ARG A 47 16.21 -0.54 18.96
C ARG A 47 15.64 -0.60 17.54
N ARG A 48 16.25 -1.42 16.67
CA ARG A 48 15.76 -1.62 15.30
C ARG A 48 14.38 -2.28 15.28
N VAL A 49 14.12 -3.26 16.15
CA VAL A 49 12.79 -3.87 16.31
C VAL A 49 11.75 -2.85 16.80
N LEU A 50 12.09 -2.05 17.82
CA LEU A 50 11.22 -0.98 18.33
C LEU A 50 10.83 0.03 17.24
N GLY A 51 11.77 0.36 16.35
CA GLY A 51 11.51 1.21 15.18
C GLY A 51 10.44 0.67 14.23
N HIS A 52 10.19 -0.64 14.25
CA HIS A 52 9.21 -1.33 13.37
C HIS A 52 7.92 -1.73 14.08
N VAL A 53 7.72 -1.33 15.34
CA VAL A 53 6.45 -1.58 16.06
C VAL A 53 5.21 -1.12 15.29
N PRO A 54 5.19 0.05 14.61
CA PRO A 54 4.05 0.44 13.79
C PRO A 54 3.74 -0.57 12.67
N TYR A 55 4.76 -1.09 11.98
CA TYR A 55 4.57 -2.13 10.96
C TYR A 55 3.97 -3.39 11.57
N LEU A 56 4.55 -3.88 12.67
CA LEU A 56 4.13 -5.13 13.30
C LEU A 56 2.72 -5.06 13.91
N LEU A 57 2.33 -3.91 14.47
CA LEU A 57 0.96 -3.68 14.92
C LEU A 57 0.00 -3.72 13.73
N ILE A 58 0.32 -3.02 12.65
CA ILE A 58 -0.51 -2.99 11.44
C ILE A 58 -0.60 -4.39 10.84
N GLU A 59 0.50 -5.15 10.80
CA GLU A 59 0.52 -6.56 10.40
C GLU A 59 -0.45 -7.40 11.23
N SER A 60 -0.40 -7.29 12.55
CA SER A 60 -1.32 -8.00 13.45
C SER A 60 -2.79 -7.65 13.19
N ILE A 61 -3.12 -6.36 13.02
CA ILE A 61 -4.49 -5.93 12.73
C ILE A 61 -4.96 -6.43 11.36
N VAL A 62 -4.09 -6.32 10.36
CA VAL A 62 -4.38 -6.72 8.99
C VAL A 62 -4.61 -8.22 8.87
N GLN A 63 -3.83 -9.04 9.58
CA GLN A 63 -4.03 -10.50 9.62
C GLN A 63 -5.41 -10.88 10.15
N ARG A 64 -5.95 -10.13 11.13
CA ARG A 64 -7.30 -10.36 11.67
C ARG A 64 -8.41 -9.84 10.78
N THR A 65 -8.15 -8.74 10.07
CA THR A 65 -9.17 -8.02 9.24
C THR A 65 -9.12 -8.38 7.76
N GLY A 66 -8.13 -9.18 7.34
CA GLY A 66 -7.98 -9.67 5.97
C GLY A 66 -7.75 -8.58 4.93
N PHE A 67 -7.04 -7.49 5.24
CA PHE A 67 -6.82 -6.37 4.31
C PHE A 67 -8.09 -5.59 3.90
N ALA A 68 -9.23 -5.79 4.55
CA ALA A 68 -10.53 -5.32 4.06
C ALA A 68 -10.57 -3.83 3.69
N ARG A 69 -10.17 -2.93 4.61
CA ARG A 69 -10.12 -1.47 4.37
C ARG A 69 -9.09 -0.81 5.27
N PHE A 70 -8.35 0.19 4.77
CA PHE A 70 -7.50 1.02 5.63
C PHE A 70 -8.31 1.73 6.73
N GLY A 71 -9.56 2.13 6.43
CA GLY A 71 -10.45 2.70 7.44
C GLY A 71 -10.70 1.78 8.64
N ALA A 72 -10.71 0.46 8.45
CA ALA A 72 -10.83 -0.51 9.54
C ALA A 72 -9.58 -0.53 10.44
N LEU A 73 -8.39 -0.36 9.85
CA LEU A 73 -7.15 -0.17 10.61
C LEU A 73 -7.21 1.12 11.44
N ALA A 74 -7.65 2.23 10.84
CA ALA A 74 -7.73 3.52 11.53
C ALA A 74 -8.74 3.53 12.69
N ALA A 75 -9.76 2.67 12.64
CA ALA A 75 -10.75 2.47 13.69
C ALA A 75 -10.36 1.42 14.73
N ASP A 76 -9.28 0.65 14.51
CA ASP A 76 -8.88 -0.42 15.43
C ASP A 76 -8.42 0.18 16.78
N PRO A 77 -8.93 -0.33 17.92
CA PRO A 77 -8.57 0.20 19.24
C PRO A 77 -7.07 0.20 19.52
N ALA A 78 -6.32 -0.79 19.04
CA ALA A 78 -4.88 -0.87 19.24
C ALA A 78 -4.14 0.20 18.40
N PHE A 79 -4.64 0.49 17.20
CA PHE A 79 -4.10 1.56 16.36
C PHE A 79 -4.40 2.94 16.97
N ILE A 80 -5.61 3.14 17.49
CA ILE A 80 -5.99 4.36 18.22
C ILE A 80 -5.12 4.56 19.46
N ALA A 81 -4.87 3.49 20.22
CA ALA A 81 -3.98 3.52 21.38
C ALA A 81 -2.54 3.91 20.99
N LEU A 82 -1.99 3.31 19.92
CA LEU A 82 -0.66 3.67 19.42
C LEU A 82 -0.58 5.16 19.05
N ARG A 83 -1.62 5.69 18.38
CA ARG A 83 -1.70 7.13 18.06
C ARG A 83 -1.71 7.97 19.33
N GLY A 84 -2.47 7.57 20.34
CA GLY A 84 -2.55 8.23 21.65
C GLY A 84 -1.22 8.22 22.43
N GLN A 85 -0.36 7.23 22.19
CA GLN A 85 0.96 7.13 22.81
C GLN A 85 2.06 7.85 22.02
N SER A 86 1.74 8.42 20.85
CA SER A 86 2.72 9.18 20.08
C SER A 86 3.19 10.43 20.82
N LEU A 87 4.48 10.76 20.69
CA LEU A 87 5.07 11.92 21.37
C LEU A 87 4.31 13.22 21.09
N ALA A 88 3.87 13.42 19.84
CA ALA A 88 3.08 14.59 19.46
C ALA A 88 1.75 14.67 20.21
N HIS A 89 1.08 13.53 20.45
CA HIS A 89 -0.16 13.48 21.22
C HIS A 89 0.08 13.78 22.70
N VAL A 90 1.11 13.18 23.30
CA VAL A 90 1.46 13.39 24.71
C VAL A 90 1.82 14.86 24.97
N LEU A 91 2.68 15.45 24.14
CA LEU A 91 3.07 16.85 24.27
C LEU A 91 1.89 17.80 24.02
N HIS A 92 0.96 17.44 23.12
CA HIS A 92 -0.24 18.23 22.90
C HIS A 92 -1.16 18.22 24.12
N GLN A 93 -1.37 17.06 24.75
CA GLN A 93 -2.14 16.96 25.99
C GLN A 93 -1.51 17.75 27.14
N GLN A 94 -0.19 17.83 27.19
CA GLN A 94 0.55 18.65 28.17
C GLN A 94 0.56 20.15 27.84
N GLY A 95 -0.06 20.57 26.74
CA GLY A 95 -0.11 21.97 26.30
C GLY A 95 1.21 22.51 25.73
N THR A 96 2.22 21.65 25.54
CA THR A 96 3.57 22.03 25.08
C THR A 96 3.75 21.87 23.57
N PHE A 97 2.77 21.30 22.87
CA PHE A 97 2.79 21.12 21.41
C PHE A 97 1.76 22.02 20.70
N PRO A 98 2.21 22.94 19.81
CA PRO A 98 1.31 23.87 19.12
C PRO A 98 0.20 23.16 18.32
N PRO A 99 -1.08 23.60 18.40
CA PRO A 99 -2.19 22.92 17.75
C PRO A 99 -2.04 22.73 16.22
N ALA A 100 -1.48 23.72 15.53
CA ALA A 100 -1.25 23.62 14.08
C ALA A 100 -0.18 22.57 13.71
N LEU A 101 0.82 22.35 14.58
CA LEU A 101 1.82 21.31 14.40
C LEU A 101 1.28 19.94 14.79
N TYR A 102 0.38 19.89 15.78
CA TYR A 102 -0.30 18.66 16.17
C TYR A 102 -1.11 18.06 15.01
N LEU A 103 -1.90 18.87 14.30
CA LEU A 103 -2.65 18.41 13.13
C LEU A 103 -1.72 17.85 12.04
N LYS A 104 -0.61 18.53 11.75
CA LYS A 104 0.41 18.03 10.80
C LYS A 104 1.04 16.70 11.25
N ALA A 105 1.26 16.54 12.55
CA ALA A 105 1.81 15.31 13.10
C ALA A 105 0.82 14.15 13.00
N LEU A 106 -0.47 14.40 13.22
CA LEU A 106 -1.53 13.40 13.01
C LEU A 106 -1.64 12.99 11.54
N ASP A 107 -1.59 13.95 10.62
CA ASP A 107 -1.58 13.68 9.18
C ASP A 107 -0.37 12.81 8.83
N ALA A 108 0.84 13.20 9.26
CA ALA A 108 2.06 12.43 9.02
C ALA A 108 1.98 11.01 9.60
N PHE A 109 1.37 10.84 10.77
CA PHE A 109 1.14 9.53 11.38
C PHE A 109 0.21 8.67 10.51
N ALA A 110 -0.91 9.22 10.03
CA ALA A 110 -1.83 8.51 9.14
C ALA A 110 -1.17 8.12 7.81
N TRP A 111 -0.40 9.03 7.21
CA TRP A 111 0.38 8.77 6.00
C TRP A 111 1.39 7.64 6.17
N ASN A 112 2.12 7.63 7.30
CA ASN A 112 3.04 6.56 7.62
C ASN A 112 2.31 5.23 7.85
N ALA A 113 1.17 5.24 8.54
CA ALA A 113 0.38 4.03 8.76
C ALA A 113 -0.12 3.43 7.45
N LEU A 114 -0.60 4.25 6.51
CA LEU A 114 -1.04 3.78 5.21
C LEU A 114 0.08 3.09 4.44
N ARG A 115 1.28 3.69 4.45
CA ARG A 115 2.45 3.09 3.82
C ARG A 115 2.78 1.72 4.42
N HIS A 116 2.76 1.59 5.75
CA HIS A 116 2.99 0.30 6.40
C HIS A 116 1.88 -0.71 6.08
N TRP A 117 0.61 -0.28 6.05
CA TRP A 117 -0.52 -1.13 5.66
C TRP A 117 -0.33 -1.73 4.26
N GLN A 118 0.13 -0.93 3.30
CA GLN A 118 0.43 -1.41 1.96
C GLN A 118 1.60 -2.40 1.93
N LEU A 119 2.67 -2.11 2.68
CA LEU A 119 3.82 -2.99 2.78
C LEU A 119 3.43 -4.36 3.35
N VAL A 120 2.61 -4.35 4.41
CA VAL A 120 2.03 -5.57 5.01
C VAL A 120 1.16 -6.30 3.99
N ALA A 121 0.27 -5.59 3.29
CA ALA A 121 -0.57 -6.19 2.26
C ALA A 121 0.24 -6.83 1.13
N HIS A 122 1.35 -6.21 0.76
CA HIS A 122 2.25 -6.77 -0.24
C HIS A 122 2.99 -8.00 0.26
N ASP A 123 3.52 -7.93 1.49
CA ASP A 123 4.26 -9.02 2.13
C ASP A 123 3.40 -10.27 2.28
N LEU A 124 2.24 -10.11 2.93
CA LEU A 124 1.29 -11.20 3.16
C LEU A 124 0.59 -11.65 1.86
N GLY A 125 0.47 -10.76 0.88
CA GLY A 125 -0.09 -11.04 -0.44
C GLY A 125 0.86 -11.79 -1.39
N GLY A 126 2.07 -12.17 -0.96
CA GLY A 126 3.01 -12.96 -1.76
C GLY A 126 3.97 -12.13 -2.63
N ARG A 127 4.04 -10.81 -2.42
CA ARG A 127 4.99 -9.88 -3.07
C ARG A 127 4.95 -9.91 -4.60
N HIS A 128 3.74 -9.95 -5.16
CA HIS A 128 3.56 -10.01 -6.60
C HIS A 128 3.86 -8.66 -7.27
N ALA A 129 4.92 -8.62 -8.08
CA ALA A 129 5.27 -7.47 -8.89
C ALA A 129 5.38 -7.87 -10.37
N TYR A 130 4.73 -7.11 -11.24
CA TYR A 130 4.71 -7.34 -12.68
C TYR A 130 5.25 -6.13 -13.42
N GLN A 131 6.12 -6.36 -14.39
CA GLN A 131 6.55 -5.33 -15.32
C GLN A 131 5.73 -5.43 -16.59
N VAL A 132 5.03 -4.36 -16.94
CA VAL A 132 4.23 -4.32 -18.16
C VAL A 132 5.14 -4.00 -19.35
N SER A 133 5.09 -4.82 -20.40
CA SER A 133 5.88 -4.58 -21.60
C SER A 133 5.42 -3.28 -22.31
N PRO A 134 6.34 -2.56 -22.98
CA PRO A 134 5.98 -1.35 -23.74
C PRO A 134 4.86 -1.57 -24.77
N SER A 135 4.87 -2.72 -25.46
CA SER A 135 3.85 -3.09 -26.44
C SER A 135 2.47 -3.24 -25.80
N LEU A 136 2.38 -3.97 -24.69
CA LEU A 136 1.12 -4.13 -23.97
C LEU A 136 0.65 -2.81 -23.38
N ALA A 137 1.55 -2.02 -22.81
CA ALA A 137 1.24 -0.73 -22.23
C ALA A 137 0.62 0.25 -23.25
N GLY A 138 1.13 0.25 -24.48
CA GLY A 138 0.55 1.02 -25.60
C GLY A 138 -0.85 0.55 -25.98
N LEU A 139 -1.07 -0.77 -26.06
CA LEU A 139 -2.39 -1.36 -26.35
C LEU A 139 -3.43 -1.02 -25.28
N MET A 140 -3.03 -0.98 -24.01
CA MET A 140 -3.93 -0.70 -22.89
C MET A 140 -4.34 0.77 -22.76
N ARG A 141 -3.79 1.70 -23.56
CA ARG A 141 -4.23 3.11 -23.61
C ARG A 141 -5.66 3.28 -24.11
N SER A 142 -6.08 2.39 -25.01
CA SER A 142 -7.43 2.37 -25.58
C SER A 142 -8.00 0.98 -25.36
N PRO A 143 -8.30 0.63 -24.11
CA PRO A 143 -8.73 -0.72 -23.81
C PRO A 143 -10.05 -1.00 -24.52
N GLY A 144 -10.11 -2.11 -25.26
CA GLY A 144 -11.37 -2.59 -25.82
C GLY A 144 -12.44 -2.70 -24.72
N PRO A 145 -13.74 -2.65 -25.07
CA PRO A 145 -14.84 -2.34 -24.15
C PRO A 145 -14.68 -2.99 -22.77
N LEU A 146 -14.33 -2.19 -21.75
CA LEU A 146 -14.27 -2.61 -20.35
C LEU A 146 -15.68 -2.71 -19.73
N ALA A 147 -16.66 -2.11 -20.39
CA ALA A 147 -18.08 -2.21 -20.07
C ALA A 147 -18.71 -3.45 -20.72
N ARG A 148 -18.33 -4.65 -20.26
CA ARG A 148 -19.20 -5.82 -20.43
C ARG A 148 -20.08 -5.96 -19.19
N PRO A 149 -21.42 -5.95 -19.31
CA PRO A 149 -22.30 -6.25 -18.20
C PRO A 149 -21.87 -7.57 -17.53
N GLY A 150 -21.75 -7.57 -16.19
CA GLY A 150 -21.35 -8.76 -15.42
C GLY A 150 -19.84 -9.03 -15.31
N TRP A 151 -18.98 -8.23 -15.94
CA TRP A 151 -17.53 -8.31 -15.69
C TRP A 151 -17.13 -7.39 -14.54
N THR A 152 -17.02 -7.96 -13.35
CA THR A 152 -16.44 -7.27 -12.19
C THR A 152 -14.96 -7.69 -12.10
N PRO A 153 -14.00 -6.77 -12.27
CA PRO A 153 -12.60 -7.15 -12.38
C PRO A 153 -12.09 -7.67 -11.04
N ARG A 154 -11.44 -8.83 -11.04
CA ARG A 154 -10.82 -9.48 -9.88
C ARG A 154 -9.32 -9.54 -10.06
N LEU A 155 -8.57 -9.40 -8.96
CA LEU A 155 -7.15 -9.65 -8.98
C LEU A 155 -6.92 -11.17 -8.97
N PRO A 156 -5.87 -11.66 -9.65
CA PRO A 156 -5.45 -13.05 -9.55
C PRO A 156 -4.85 -13.39 -8.17
N VAL A 157 -4.50 -12.37 -7.38
CA VAL A 157 -3.84 -12.45 -6.07
C VAL A 157 -4.32 -11.29 -5.19
N PRO A 158 -4.29 -11.38 -3.85
CA PRO A 158 -4.86 -10.34 -2.97
C PRO A 158 -4.28 -8.94 -3.15
N ALA A 159 -2.99 -8.85 -3.52
CA ALA A 159 -2.33 -7.58 -3.79
C ALA A 159 -1.22 -7.75 -4.83
N LEU A 160 -1.04 -6.74 -5.69
CA LEU A 160 0.06 -6.71 -6.66
C LEU A 160 0.52 -5.29 -7.01
N LEU A 161 1.76 -5.21 -7.47
CA LEU A 161 2.39 -4.02 -8.02
C LEU A 161 2.55 -4.16 -9.54
N LEU A 162 2.15 -3.15 -10.30
CA LEU A 162 2.47 -2.99 -11.71
C LEU A 162 3.51 -1.89 -11.89
N VAL A 163 4.61 -2.22 -12.55
CA VAL A 163 5.57 -1.23 -13.06
C VAL A 163 5.06 -0.74 -14.41
N VAL A 164 4.80 0.55 -14.48
CA VAL A 164 4.21 1.24 -15.63
C VAL A 164 5.32 1.81 -16.51
N PRO A 165 5.49 1.35 -17.75
CA PRO A 165 6.43 1.94 -18.69
C PRO A 165 5.90 3.28 -19.23
N SER A 166 6.79 4.14 -19.74
CA SER A 166 6.43 5.44 -20.33
C SER A 166 5.40 5.35 -21.46
N GLU A 167 5.40 4.22 -22.15
CA GLU A 167 4.52 3.86 -23.24
C GLU A 167 3.08 3.65 -22.79
N ALA A 168 2.79 3.59 -21.48
CA ALA A 168 1.43 3.68 -20.99
C ALA A 168 0.85 5.11 -21.14
N GLY A 169 1.71 6.14 -21.20
CA GLY A 169 1.26 7.54 -21.34
C GLY A 169 0.43 8.05 -20.15
N LEU A 170 0.49 7.36 -19.00
CA LEU A 170 -0.28 7.69 -17.82
C LEU A 170 0.35 8.88 -17.09
N VAL A 171 -0.50 9.85 -16.76
CA VAL A 171 -0.10 11.09 -16.09
C VAL A 171 -1.03 11.34 -14.93
N LEU A 172 -0.48 11.78 -13.81
CA LEU A 172 -1.22 12.24 -12.65
C LEU A 172 -0.91 13.72 -12.42
N THR A 173 -1.95 14.50 -12.11
CA THR A 173 -1.79 15.91 -11.69
C THR A 173 -2.54 16.12 -10.39
N LEU A 174 -1.84 16.34 -9.28
CA LEU A 174 -2.47 16.77 -8.03
C LEU A 174 -2.98 18.23 -8.13
N ARG A 175 -3.92 18.61 -7.27
CA ARG A 175 -4.62 19.89 -7.35
C ARG A 175 -3.65 21.09 -7.34
N GLY A 176 -3.61 21.84 -8.45
CA GLY A 176 -2.74 23.02 -8.61
C GLY A 176 -1.28 22.69 -8.93
N GLY A 177 -0.97 21.42 -9.16
CA GLY A 177 0.37 20.91 -9.48
C GLY A 177 0.66 20.81 -10.98
N ARG A 178 1.88 20.35 -11.29
CA ARG A 178 2.30 20.01 -12.66
C ARG A 178 1.95 18.55 -12.96
N PRO A 179 1.74 18.18 -14.23
CA PRO A 179 1.57 16.79 -14.61
C PRO A 179 2.86 15.99 -14.40
N HIS A 180 2.74 14.80 -13.80
CA HIS A 180 3.84 13.86 -13.59
C HIS A 180 3.50 12.47 -14.16
N ALA A 181 4.49 11.83 -14.77
CA ALA A 181 4.32 10.49 -15.34
C ALA A 181 4.15 9.46 -14.22
N VAL A 182 3.16 8.57 -14.37
CA VAL A 182 2.92 7.47 -13.43
C VAL A 182 3.88 6.33 -13.76
N THR A 183 4.61 5.84 -12.76
CA THR A 183 5.59 4.75 -12.93
C THR A 183 5.21 3.47 -12.21
N GLU A 184 4.35 3.55 -11.20
CA GLU A 184 3.93 2.40 -10.42
C GLU A 184 2.43 2.52 -10.10
N LEU A 185 1.70 1.42 -10.26
CA LEU A 185 0.32 1.24 -9.81
C LEU A 185 0.27 0.06 -8.87
N TYR A 186 -0.18 0.28 -7.65
CA TYR A 186 -0.33 -0.77 -6.65
C TYR A 186 -1.80 -0.96 -6.33
N VAL A 187 -2.24 -2.20 -6.23
CA VAL A 187 -3.65 -2.52 -5.96
C VAL A 187 -3.76 -3.64 -4.94
N ILE A 188 -4.65 -3.44 -3.98
CA ILE A 188 -5.08 -4.44 -2.99
C ILE A 188 -6.57 -4.67 -3.20
N GLU A 189 -6.99 -5.93 -3.26
CA GLU A 189 -8.39 -6.31 -3.29
C GLU A 189 -8.88 -6.75 -1.91
N SER A 190 -10.04 -6.24 -1.50
CA SER A 190 -10.70 -6.69 -0.26
C SER A 190 -11.19 -8.13 -0.39
N PRO A 191 -11.08 -8.96 0.67
CA PRO A 191 -11.64 -10.30 0.67
C PRO A 191 -13.17 -10.25 0.69
N PRO A 192 -13.85 -11.34 0.26
CA PRO A 192 -15.29 -11.49 0.41
C PRO A 192 -15.77 -11.28 1.85
N PRO A 193 -17.02 -10.80 2.08
CA PRO A 193 -18.06 -10.57 1.08
C PRO A 193 -17.94 -9.21 0.35
N GLU A 194 -17.04 -8.33 0.80
CA GLU A 194 -16.81 -7.06 0.14
C GLU A 194 -16.02 -7.24 -1.16
N HIS A 195 -16.23 -6.33 -2.12
CA HIS A 195 -15.38 -6.24 -3.29
C HIS A 195 -15.03 -4.78 -3.53
N ARG A 196 -13.79 -4.42 -3.20
CA ARG A 196 -13.22 -3.10 -3.38
C ARG A 196 -11.77 -3.22 -3.75
N TRP A 197 -11.29 -2.24 -4.50
CA TRP A 197 -9.87 -2.04 -4.74
C TRP A 197 -9.38 -0.83 -3.96
N SER A 198 -8.28 -1.03 -3.23
CA SER A 198 -7.46 0.07 -2.73
C SER A 198 -6.31 0.27 -3.71
N VAL A 199 -6.34 1.36 -4.47
CA VAL A 199 -5.36 1.66 -5.52
C VAL A 199 -4.44 2.77 -5.08
N TRP A 200 -3.14 2.58 -5.27
CA TRP A 200 -2.14 3.61 -5.12
C TRP A 200 -1.49 3.91 -6.47
N ILE A 201 -1.54 5.18 -6.85
CA ILE A 201 -0.97 5.73 -8.06
C ILE A 201 0.28 6.51 -7.68
N HIS A 202 1.44 6.09 -8.17
CA HIS A 202 2.71 6.71 -7.86
C HIS A 202 3.30 7.42 -9.09
N ALA A 203 3.57 8.72 -8.93
CA ALA A 203 4.16 9.56 -9.96
C ALA A 203 5.40 10.29 -9.39
N PRO A 204 6.63 9.82 -9.66
CA PRO A 204 7.83 10.45 -9.15
C PRO A 204 8.03 11.86 -9.74
N ILE A 205 8.47 12.78 -8.90
CA ILE A 205 8.89 14.14 -9.30
C ILE A 205 10.39 14.12 -9.59
N ASP A 206 11.17 13.58 -8.64
CA ASP A 206 12.62 13.41 -8.75
C ASP A 206 13.10 12.19 -7.94
N ARG A 207 14.41 12.14 -7.62
CA ARG A 207 15.01 11.03 -6.87
C ARG A 207 14.48 10.90 -5.42
N ASN A 208 13.96 11.97 -4.86
CA ASN A 208 13.61 12.11 -3.44
C ASN A 208 12.11 12.35 -3.23
N PHE A 209 11.43 12.96 -4.21
CA PHE A 209 10.03 13.36 -4.10
C PHE A 209 9.15 12.67 -5.13
N ALA A 210 7.91 12.37 -4.72
CA ALA A 210 6.89 11.81 -5.58
C ALA A 210 5.51 12.33 -5.19
N GLU A 211 4.65 12.48 -6.19
CA GLU A 211 3.22 12.59 -5.99
C GLU A 211 2.62 11.20 -5.83
N SER A 212 1.64 11.06 -4.95
CA SER A 212 0.94 9.81 -4.76
C SER A 212 -0.52 10.04 -4.44
N LEU A 213 -1.38 9.28 -5.10
CA LEU A 213 -2.83 9.29 -4.85
C LEU A 213 -3.27 7.91 -4.37
N TYR A 214 -4.12 7.90 -3.36
CA TYR A 214 -4.64 6.69 -2.73
C TYR A 214 -6.15 6.70 -2.86
N LEU A 215 -6.67 5.68 -3.52
CA LEU A 215 -8.05 5.56 -3.92
C LEU A 215 -8.66 4.32 -3.30
N GLU A 216 -9.90 4.44 -2.86
CA GLU A 216 -10.78 3.30 -2.62
C GLU A 216 -11.85 3.27 -3.73
N LEU A 217 -11.97 2.13 -4.41
CA LEU A 217 -12.94 1.90 -5.48
C LEU A 217 -13.86 0.74 -5.10
N PRO A 218 -15.14 0.99 -4.77
CA PRO A 218 -16.10 -0.08 -4.54
C PRO A 218 -16.50 -0.73 -5.86
N LEU A 219 -16.48 -2.07 -5.92
CA LEU A 219 -16.80 -2.86 -7.11
C LEU A 219 -17.98 -3.80 -6.79
N PRO A 220 -19.23 -3.31 -6.81
CA PRO A 220 -20.39 -4.09 -6.39
C PRO A 220 -20.55 -5.37 -7.24
N PRO A 221 -21.02 -6.49 -6.65
CA PRO A 221 -21.30 -7.71 -7.39
C PRO A 221 -22.22 -7.45 -8.59
N GLY A 222 -21.84 -7.95 -9.78
CA GLY A 222 -22.59 -7.74 -11.02
C GLY A 222 -22.48 -6.32 -11.60
N GLY A 223 -21.77 -5.41 -10.93
CA GLY A 223 -21.49 -4.06 -11.39
C GLY A 223 -20.35 -3.99 -12.42
N SER A 224 -20.17 -2.78 -12.98
CA SER A 224 -19.10 -2.46 -13.93
C SER A 224 -17.96 -1.69 -13.25
N LEU A 225 -16.78 -1.67 -13.88
CA LEU A 225 -15.66 -0.83 -13.46
C LEU A 225 -16.06 0.65 -13.38
N GLU A 226 -16.83 1.15 -14.34
CA GLU A 226 -17.26 2.56 -14.37
C GLU A 226 -18.18 2.91 -13.19
N ALA A 227 -19.01 1.96 -12.73
CA ALA A 227 -19.78 2.17 -11.51
C ALA A 227 -18.85 2.36 -10.29
N GLY A 228 -17.74 1.61 -10.22
CA GLY A 228 -16.73 1.79 -9.17
C GLY A 228 -15.93 3.08 -9.31
N VAL A 229 -15.57 3.48 -10.53
CA VAL A 229 -14.94 4.78 -10.80
C VAL A 229 -15.85 5.94 -10.38
N ALA A 230 -17.16 5.86 -10.67
CA ALA A 230 -18.11 6.90 -10.27
C ALA A 230 -18.24 7.06 -8.75
N HIS A 231 -17.99 6.00 -7.98
CA HIS A 231 -18.08 5.99 -6.51
C HIS A 231 -16.72 5.95 -5.82
N ALA A 232 -15.63 6.17 -6.57
CA ALA A 232 -14.29 6.17 -6.01
C ALA A 232 -14.11 7.30 -4.99
N LYS A 233 -13.32 7.04 -3.96
CA LYS A 233 -12.99 7.99 -2.91
C LYS A 233 -11.48 8.11 -2.77
N ASP A 234 -11.03 9.32 -2.47
CA ASP A 234 -9.71 9.52 -1.87
C ASP A 234 -9.72 8.89 -0.48
N LEU A 235 -8.75 8.03 -0.22
CA LEU A 235 -8.72 7.17 0.97
C LEU A 235 -8.48 7.96 2.26
N PHE A 236 -7.87 9.15 2.21
CA PHE A 236 -7.68 10.01 3.38
C PHE A 236 -8.82 10.99 3.58
N LEU A 237 -9.38 11.49 2.48
CA LEU A 237 -10.34 12.59 2.51
C LEU A 237 -11.79 12.12 2.48
N GLU A 238 -12.02 10.82 2.28
CA GLU A 238 -13.32 10.14 2.14
C GLU A 238 -14.28 10.81 1.14
N ARG A 239 -13.72 11.56 0.19
CA ARG A 239 -14.42 12.36 -0.80
C ARG A 239 -13.95 12.01 -2.21
N PRO A 240 -14.69 12.40 -3.26
CA PRO A 240 -14.25 12.15 -4.64
C PRO A 240 -12.83 12.68 -4.89
N PRO A 241 -11.97 11.89 -5.57
CA PRO A 241 -10.60 12.30 -5.88
C PRO A 241 -10.60 13.55 -6.77
N ARG A 242 -9.75 14.52 -6.41
CA ARG A 242 -9.62 15.79 -7.16
C ARG A 242 -8.42 15.83 -8.11
N ALA A 243 -7.54 14.83 -8.04
CA ALA A 243 -6.44 14.72 -8.99
C ALA A 243 -6.99 14.55 -10.41
N LEU A 244 -6.24 14.95 -11.43
CA LEU A 244 -6.57 14.66 -12.82
C LEU A 244 -5.77 13.44 -13.30
N GLY A 245 -6.31 12.67 -14.25
CA GLY A 245 -5.64 11.51 -14.84
C GLY A 245 -5.81 10.18 -14.08
N TRP A 246 -6.41 10.19 -12.88
CA TRP A 246 -6.53 8.98 -12.06
C TRP A 246 -7.51 7.96 -12.64
N GLN A 247 -8.56 8.41 -13.34
CA GLN A 247 -9.55 7.51 -13.94
C GLN A 247 -8.92 6.71 -15.07
N GLU A 248 -8.10 7.36 -15.90
CA GLU A 248 -7.30 6.73 -16.95
C GLU A 248 -6.35 5.69 -16.37
N CYS A 249 -5.69 6.01 -15.24
CA CYS A 249 -4.85 5.05 -14.53
C CYS A 249 -5.63 3.81 -14.07
N VAL A 250 -6.83 3.99 -13.50
CA VAL A 250 -7.69 2.88 -13.06
C VAL A 250 -8.20 2.04 -14.23
N ARG A 251 -8.61 2.67 -15.33
CA ARG A 251 -9.05 1.96 -16.54
C ARG A 251 -7.90 1.15 -17.15
N TRP A 252 -6.72 1.74 -17.24
CA TRP A 252 -5.52 1.06 -17.71
C TRP A 252 -5.13 -0.10 -16.79
N LEU A 253 -5.19 0.10 -15.46
CA LEU A 253 -4.99 -0.96 -14.47
C LEU A 253 -5.94 -2.13 -14.70
N ALA A 254 -7.25 -1.87 -14.80
CA ALA A 254 -8.25 -2.92 -15.00
C ALA A 254 -8.05 -3.69 -16.32
N ALA A 255 -7.72 -2.99 -17.41
CA ALA A 255 -7.43 -3.62 -18.70
C ALA A 255 -6.17 -4.52 -18.64
N THR A 256 -5.14 -4.05 -17.95
CA THR A 256 -3.89 -4.80 -17.73
C THR A 256 -4.14 -6.04 -16.87
N LEU A 257 -4.94 -5.90 -15.80
CA LEU A 257 -5.33 -7.01 -14.94
C LEU A 257 -6.18 -8.06 -15.65
N ARG A 258 -7.05 -7.65 -16.59
CA ARG A 258 -7.79 -8.58 -17.46
C ARG A 258 -6.82 -9.46 -18.25
N THR A 259 -5.82 -8.85 -18.88
CA THR A 259 -4.78 -9.56 -19.64
C THR A 259 -4.01 -10.54 -18.75
N LEU A 260 -3.70 -10.13 -17.52
CA LEU A 260 -3.05 -10.99 -16.52
C LEU A 260 -3.94 -12.19 -16.14
N ALA A 261 -5.23 -11.97 -15.91
CA ALA A 261 -6.18 -13.03 -15.58
C ALA A 261 -6.40 -14.02 -16.74
N GLU A 262 -6.30 -13.55 -17.99
CA GLU A 262 -6.36 -14.37 -19.20
C GLU A 262 -5.05 -15.14 -19.48
N GLY A 263 -4.07 -15.09 -18.57
CA GLY A 263 -2.81 -15.85 -18.69
C GLY A 263 -1.72 -15.12 -19.47
N GLY A 264 -1.84 -13.82 -19.73
CA GLY A 264 -0.84 -13.00 -20.43
C GLY A 264 0.49 -12.79 -19.69
N ALA A 265 0.62 -13.25 -18.44
CA ALA A 265 1.89 -13.20 -17.72
C ALA A 265 2.85 -14.30 -18.19
N ARG A 266 4.07 -13.88 -18.56
CA ARG A 266 5.20 -14.78 -18.81
C ARG A 266 6.34 -14.42 -17.87
N LEU A 267 7.03 -15.42 -17.34
CA LEU A 267 8.29 -15.18 -16.63
C LEU A 267 9.30 -14.62 -17.65
N GLN A 268 9.82 -13.42 -17.40
CA GLN A 268 10.93 -12.90 -18.19
C GLN A 268 12.25 -13.28 -17.52
N PRO A 269 13.17 -13.96 -18.22
CA PRO A 269 14.55 -14.10 -17.76
C PRO A 269 15.27 -12.75 -17.95
N GLY A 270 15.75 -12.17 -16.85
CA GLY A 270 16.52 -10.94 -16.87
C GLY A 270 16.88 -10.48 -15.46
N PRO A 271 17.89 -9.60 -15.29
CA PRO A 271 18.10 -8.95 -14.01
C PRO A 271 16.82 -8.19 -13.69
N SER A 272 16.24 -8.41 -12.49
CA SER A 272 15.15 -7.56 -12.04
C SER A 272 15.56 -6.09 -12.24
N PRO A 273 14.68 -5.20 -12.75
CA PRO A 273 15.01 -3.79 -13.03
C PRO A 273 15.62 -3.04 -11.84
N ARG A 274 15.49 -3.61 -10.64
CA ARG A 274 16.35 -3.33 -9.51
C ARG A 274 17.26 -4.54 -9.33
N ARG A 275 18.59 -4.38 -9.49
CA ARG A 275 19.65 -5.33 -9.09
C ARG A 275 19.60 -5.82 -7.62
N ARG A 276 18.48 -5.65 -6.90
CA ARG A 276 18.23 -5.99 -5.49
C ARG A 276 16.77 -6.43 -5.23
N LEU A 277 16.10 -7.05 -6.20
CA LEU A 277 14.80 -7.71 -6.00
C LEU A 277 15.02 -9.22 -6.21
N LEU A 278 15.16 -9.94 -5.11
CA LEU A 278 15.12 -11.41 -5.11
C LEU A 278 13.66 -11.86 -5.00
N SER A 279 12.90 -11.61 -6.05
CA SER A 279 11.71 -12.37 -6.43
C SER A 279 11.48 -12.12 -7.93
N ALA A 280 11.16 -13.18 -8.68
CA ALA A 280 11.04 -13.14 -10.13
C ALA A 280 9.96 -12.14 -10.54
N VAL A 281 10.37 -11.02 -11.15
CA VAL A 281 9.44 -10.09 -11.80
C VAL A 281 8.88 -10.83 -13.01
N LYS A 282 7.59 -11.16 -13.00
CA LYS A 282 6.94 -11.73 -14.18
C LYS A 282 6.68 -10.59 -15.17
N GLY A 283 7.05 -10.77 -16.42
CA GLY A 283 6.69 -9.84 -17.49
C GLY A 283 5.24 -10.05 -17.91
N LEU A 284 4.54 -8.96 -18.22
CA LEU A 284 3.20 -9.01 -18.82
C LEU A 284 3.29 -8.61 -20.29
N HIS A 285 2.80 -9.49 -21.18
CA HIS A 285 2.88 -9.33 -22.64
C HIS A 285 1.52 -9.33 -23.30
#